data_AF-B2SQB4-F1
#
_entry.id   AF-B2SQB4-F1
#
_cell.length_a   1.000
_cell.length_b   1.000
_cell.length_c   1.000
_cell.angle_alpha   90.00
_cell.angle_beta   90.00
_cell.angle_gamma   90.00
#
_symmetry.space_group_name_H-M   'P 1'
#
loop_
_entity.id
_entity.type
_entity.pdbx_description
1 polymer ?
#
loop_
_entity_poly.entity_id
_entity_poly.type
_entity_poly.pdbx_seq_one_letter_code
_entity_poly.pdbx_strand_id
1 'polypeptide(L)'
;MDITLTIFAQALAFAGLIWIVATKIWPPLLQAIEERQQKIAEGLAAADRSQKDLAQAQEKVNEVLKDARTKANEIIDQAHARANQIIEAAKLEAIAEANRQKELAQTEIDASATRAREELRKQVSVLAVSGAEKLLKREIDANAHKALLDELAAEI
;
A
#
# COMPACT_ATOMS: atom_id res chain seq x y z
N MET A 1 -48.25 -90.25 -52.21
CA MET A 1 -47.12 -89.36 -52.56
C MET A 1 -47.25 -88.08 -51.73
N ASP A 2 -47.59 -88.24 -50.44
CA ASP A 2 -48.17 -87.16 -49.65
C ASP A 2 -47.19 -86.70 -48.56
N ILE A 3 -46.37 -87.63 -48.07
CA ILE A 3 -45.33 -87.35 -47.06
C ILE A 3 -44.31 -86.34 -47.59
N THR A 4 -43.83 -86.48 -48.83
CA THR A 4 -42.90 -85.52 -49.44
C THR A 4 -43.50 -84.13 -49.52
N LEU A 5 -44.74 -84.01 -50.01
CA LEU A 5 -45.46 -82.73 -50.06
C LEU A 5 -45.61 -82.10 -48.67
N THR A 6 -45.96 -82.89 -47.65
CA THR A 6 -46.07 -82.39 -46.27
C THR A 6 -44.73 -81.92 -45.70
N ILE A 7 -43.62 -82.60 -46.00
CA ILE A 7 -42.27 -82.20 -45.55
C ILE A 7 -41.84 -80.90 -46.25
N PHE A 8 -42.07 -80.77 -47.56
CA PHE A 8 -41.78 -79.53 -48.28
C PHE A 8 -42.62 -78.35 -47.77
N ALA A 9 -43.92 -78.56 -47.53
CA ALA A 9 -44.79 -77.55 -46.96
C ALA A 9 -44.34 -77.15 -45.53
N GLN A 10 -43.96 -78.12 -44.69
CA GLN A 10 -43.45 -77.87 -43.35
C GLN A 10 -42.11 -77.12 -43.38
N ALA A 11 -41.20 -77.49 -44.28
CA ALA A 11 -39.93 -76.80 -44.47
C ALA A 11 -40.12 -75.35 -44.95
N LEU A 12 -41.06 -75.11 -45.86
CA LEU A 12 -41.40 -73.76 -46.33
C LEU A 12 -42.02 -72.93 -45.20
N ALA A 13 -42.94 -73.51 -44.41
CA ALA A 13 -43.52 -72.85 -43.25
C ALA A 13 -42.45 -72.51 -42.20
N PHE A 14 -41.51 -73.43 -41.95
CA PHE A 14 -40.39 -73.22 -41.04
C PHE A 14 -39.44 -72.13 -41.55
N ALA A 15 -39.10 -72.12 -42.84
CA ALA A 15 -38.30 -71.08 -43.48
C ALA A 15 -38.99 -69.71 -43.42
N GLY A 16 -40.32 -69.66 -43.66
CA GLY A 16 -41.12 -68.45 -43.53
C GLY A 16 -41.15 -67.93 -42.09
N LEU A 17 -41.27 -68.82 -41.10
CA LEU A 17 -41.19 -68.45 -39.68
C LEU A 17 -39.81 -67.89 -39.32
N ILE A 18 -38.72 -68.57 -39.73
CA ILE A 18 -37.35 -68.07 -39.52
C ILE A 18 -37.18 -66.69 -40.18
N TRP A 19 -37.68 -66.51 -41.40
CA TRP A 19 -37.58 -65.24 -42.10
C TRP A 19 -38.32 -64.11 -41.36
N ILE A 20 -39.54 -64.36 -40.90
CA ILE A 20 -40.30 -63.38 -40.10
C ILE A 20 -39.58 -63.08 -38.78
N VAL A 21 -39.09 -64.09 -38.07
CA VAL A 21 -38.34 -63.89 -36.81
C VAL A 21 -37.07 -63.07 -37.08
N ALA A 22 -36.30 -63.43 -38.09
CA ALA A 22 -35.04 -62.77 -38.45
C ALA A 22 -35.24 -61.33 -38.95
N THR A 23 -36.32 -61.05 -39.69
CA THR A 23 -36.56 -59.73 -40.29
C THR A 23 -37.50 -58.83 -39.46
N LYS A 24 -38.43 -59.38 -38.68
CA LYS A 24 -39.43 -58.58 -37.94
C LYS A 24 -39.22 -58.59 -36.43
N ILE A 25 -38.70 -59.67 -35.85
CA ILE A 25 -38.57 -59.79 -34.38
C ILE A 25 -37.14 -59.47 -33.92
N TRP A 26 -36.14 -59.94 -34.67
CA TRP A 26 -34.73 -59.70 -34.35
C TRP A 26 -34.35 -58.21 -34.36
N PRO A 27 -34.78 -57.40 -35.35
CA PRO A 27 -34.44 -55.96 -35.37
C PRO A 27 -34.97 -55.15 -34.17
N PRO A 28 -36.27 -55.22 -33.78
CA PRO A 28 -36.73 -54.49 -32.60
C PRO A 28 -36.14 -55.02 -31.29
N LEU A 29 -35.78 -56.31 -31.21
CA LEU A 29 -35.08 -56.87 -30.06
C LEU A 29 -33.67 -56.30 -29.90
N LEU A 30 -32.89 -56.26 -30.99
CA LEU A 30 -31.58 -55.63 -31.03
C LEU A 30 -31.66 -54.14 -30.72
N GLN A 31 -32.63 -53.43 -31.30
CA GLN A 31 -32.85 -52.01 -31.04
C GLN A 31 -33.15 -51.75 -29.55
N ALA A 32 -33.96 -52.58 -28.90
CA ALA A 32 -34.24 -52.45 -27.47
C ALA A 32 -33.01 -52.70 -26.57
N ILE A 33 -32.10 -53.59 -26.99
CA ILE A 33 -30.82 -53.83 -26.31
C ILE A 33 -29.88 -52.65 -26.53
N GLU A 34 -29.76 -52.17 -27.77
CA GLU A 34 -28.90 -51.05 -28.16
C GLU A 34 -29.35 -49.75 -27.48
N GLU A 35 -30.65 -49.47 -27.42
CA GLU A 35 -31.21 -48.31 -26.71
C GLU A 35 -30.85 -48.35 -25.21
N ARG A 36 -30.91 -49.52 -24.58
CA ARG A 36 -30.48 -49.69 -23.18
C ARG A 36 -28.97 -49.53 -23.01
N GLN A 37 -28.17 -50.11 -23.91
CA GLN A 37 -26.71 -49.97 -23.88
C GLN A 37 -26.31 -48.51 -24.09
N GLN A 38 -26.94 -47.82 -25.02
CA GLN A 38 -26.74 -46.41 -25.30
C GLN A 38 -27.10 -45.56 -24.08
N LYS A 39 -28.27 -45.79 -23.46
CA LYS A 39 -28.68 -45.04 -22.26
C LYS A 39 -27.73 -45.24 -21.07
N ILE A 40 -27.19 -46.45 -20.89
CA ILE A 40 -26.20 -46.74 -19.84
C ILE A 40 -24.86 -46.08 -20.19
N ALA A 41 -24.42 -46.15 -21.45
CA ALA A 41 -23.17 -45.54 -21.92
C ALA A 41 -23.22 -44.01 -21.82
N GLU A 42 -24.32 -43.39 -22.24
CA GLU A 42 -24.56 -41.94 -22.11
C GLU A 42 -24.62 -41.53 -20.64
N GLY A 43 -25.32 -42.28 -19.79
CA GLY A 43 -25.37 -42.02 -18.35
C GLY A 43 -24.01 -42.11 -17.67
N LEU A 44 -23.21 -43.12 -18.01
CA LEU A 44 -21.86 -43.30 -17.49
C LEU A 44 -20.91 -42.20 -18.01
N ALA A 45 -20.98 -41.87 -19.30
CA ALA A 45 -20.19 -40.80 -19.89
C ALA A 45 -20.57 -39.42 -19.32
N ALA A 46 -21.86 -39.17 -19.07
CA ALA A 46 -22.32 -37.95 -18.41
C ALA A 46 -21.85 -37.88 -16.95
N ALA A 47 -21.86 -38.99 -16.22
CA ALA A 47 -21.36 -39.05 -14.85
C ALA A 47 -19.84 -38.82 -14.78
N ASP A 48 -19.06 -39.48 -15.65
CA ASP A 48 -17.60 -39.31 -15.73
C ASP A 48 -17.23 -37.87 -16.14
N ARG A 49 -17.91 -37.33 -17.16
CA ARG A 49 -17.74 -35.94 -17.58
C ARG A 49 -18.10 -34.97 -16.46
N SER A 50 -19.21 -35.19 -15.76
CA SER A 50 -19.61 -34.34 -14.64
C SER A 50 -18.59 -34.38 -13.49
N GLN A 51 -18.00 -35.54 -13.18
CA GLN A 51 -16.95 -35.64 -12.17
C GLN A 51 -15.68 -34.92 -12.61
N LYS A 52 -15.29 -35.07 -13.88
CA LYS A 52 -14.13 -34.38 -14.45
C LYS A 52 -14.33 -32.86 -14.48
N ASP A 53 -15.50 -32.40 -14.91
CA ASP A 53 -15.85 -30.98 -14.95
C ASP A 53 -15.88 -30.40 -13.53
N LEU A 54 -16.39 -31.15 -12.54
CA LEU A 54 -16.36 -30.76 -11.13
C LEU A 54 -14.93 -30.67 -10.59
N ALA A 55 -14.07 -31.66 -10.90
CA ALA A 55 -12.67 -31.66 -10.48
C ALA A 55 -11.90 -30.49 -11.10
N GLN A 56 -12.10 -30.22 -12.40
CA GLN A 56 -11.49 -29.07 -13.09
C GLN A 56 -12.01 -27.74 -12.56
N ALA A 57 -13.30 -27.62 -12.28
CA ALA A 57 -13.87 -26.43 -11.68
C ALA A 57 -13.30 -26.18 -10.28
N GLN A 58 -13.16 -27.24 -9.47
CA GLN A 58 -12.56 -27.13 -8.13
C GLN A 58 -11.08 -26.75 -8.19
N GLU A 59 -10.31 -27.33 -9.11
CA GLU A 59 -8.92 -26.95 -9.37
C GLU A 59 -8.82 -25.48 -9.78
N LYS A 60 -9.68 -25.03 -10.70
CA LYS A 60 -9.70 -23.63 -11.14
C LYS A 60 -10.07 -22.67 -10.02
N VAL A 61 -11.06 -23.02 -9.19
CA VAL A 61 -11.42 -22.23 -8.01
C VAL A 61 -10.25 -22.14 -7.03
N ASN A 62 -9.57 -23.25 -6.77
CA ASN A 62 -8.41 -23.28 -5.88
C ASN A 62 -7.25 -22.43 -6.43
N GLU A 63 -7.00 -22.48 -7.74
CA GLU A 63 -6.00 -21.65 -8.42
C GLU A 63 -6.34 -20.17 -8.30
N VAL A 64 -7.59 -19.78 -8.57
CA VAL A 64 -8.06 -18.39 -8.45
C VAL A 64 -7.98 -17.91 -7.01
N LEU A 65 -8.35 -18.75 -6.03
CA LEU A 65 -8.22 -18.41 -4.61
C LEU A 65 -6.76 -18.23 -4.19
N LYS A 66 -5.86 -19.07 -4.70
CA LYS A 66 -4.42 -18.95 -4.45
C LYS A 66 -3.87 -17.66 -5.04
N ASP A 67 -4.18 -17.36 -6.30
CA ASP A 67 -3.77 -16.12 -6.99
C ASP A 67 -4.34 -14.88 -6.28
N ALA A 68 -5.62 -14.92 -5.87
CA ALA A 68 -6.23 -13.84 -5.10
C ALA A 68 -5.54 -13.62 -3.75
N ARG A 69 -5.16 -14.69 -3.04
CA ARG A 69 -4.40 -14.58 -1.78
C ARG A 69 -2.99 -14.02 -2.00
N THR A 70 -2.29 -14.46 -3.05
CA THR A 70 -0.98 -13.92 -3.40
C THR A 70 -1.07 -12.42 -3.71
N LYS A 71 -2.01 -12.01 -4.56
CA LYS A 71 -2.25 -10.60 -4.88
C LYS A 71 -2.65 -9.78 -3.67
N ALA A 72 -3.48 -10.31 -2.77
CA ALA A 72 -3.85 -9.63 -1.54
C ALA A 72 -2.62 -9.40 -0.64
N ASN A 73 -1.76 -10.40 -0.48
CA ASN A 73 -0.51 -10.27 0.27
C ASN A 73 0.45 -9.26 -0.39
N GLU A 74 0.60 -9.31 -1.71
CA GLU A 74 1.41 -8.32 -2.45
C GLU A 74 0.91 -6.89 -2.26
N ILE A 75 -0.41 -6.66 -2.28
CA ILE A 75 -1.01 -5.35 -2.02
C ILE A 75 -0.72 -4.89 -0.59
N ILE A 76 -0.83 -5.79 0.39
CA ILE A 76 -0.54 -5.49 1.81
C ILE A 76 0.95 -5.15 1.98
N ASP A 77 1.85 -5.93 1.39
CA ASP A 77 3.30 -5.69 1.46
C ASP A 77 3.69 -4.36 0.79
N GLN A 78 3.10 -4.05 -0.38
CA GLN A 78 3.28 -2.77 -1.04
C GLN A 78 2.74 -1.60 -0.20
N ALA A 79 1.59 -1.77 0.45
CA ALA A 79 1.03 -0.76 1.34
C ALA A 79 1.93 -0.50 2.55
N HIS A 80 2.47 -1.56 3.17
CA HIS A 80 3.43 -1.43 4.27
C HIS A 80 4.74 -0.78 3.83
N ALA A 81 5.30 -1.19 2.68
CA ALA A 81 6.50 -0.58 2.13
C ALA A 81 6.30 0.92 1.86
N ARG A 82 5.17 1.29 1.23
CA ARG A 82 4.82 2.68 0.97
C ARG A 82 4.59 3.48 2.24
N ALA A 83 3.91 2.91 3.24
CA ALA A 83 3.72 3.55 4.54
C ALA A 83 5.06 3.83 5.23
N ASN A 84 5.97 2.87 5.23
CA ASN A 84 7.31 3.04 5.79
C ASN A 84 8.10 4.12 5.02
N GLN A 85 8.02 4.14 3.68
CA GLN A 85 8.65 5.19 2.88
C GLN A 85 8.11 6.59 3.20
N ILE A 86 6.79 6.71 3.39
CA ILE A 86 6.16 7.99 3.78
C ILE A 86 6.64 8.41 5.17
N ILE A 87 6.71 7.49 6.13
CA ILE A 87 7.19 7.78 7.48
C ILE A 87 8.66 8.23 7.46
N GLU A 88 9.52 7.54 6.71
CA GLU A 88 10.94 7.90 6.61
C GLU A 88 11.13 9.23 5.87
N ALA A 89 10.39 9.49 4.79
CA ALA A 89 10.41 10.77 4.10
C ALA A 89 9.96 11.91 5.03
N ALA A 90 8.86 11.71 5.78
CA ALA A 90 8.36 12.70 6.74
C ALA A 90 9.35 12.95 7.88
N LYS A 91 10.05 11.92 8.38
CA LYS A 91 11.11 12.09 9.38
C LYS A 91 12.28 12.90 8.83
N LEU A 92 12.74 12.60 7.61
CA LEU A 92 13.84 13.32 6.98
C LEU A 92 13.47 14.80 6.74
N GLU A 93 12.26 15.06 6.25
CA GLU A 93 11.75 16.41 6.08
C GLU A 93 11.63 17.17 7.41
N ALA A 94 11.12 16.50 8.46
CA ALA A 94 11.05 17.09 9.80
C ALA A 94 12.43 17.42 10.38
N ILE A 95 13.43 16.55 10.17
CA ILE A 95 14.81 16.82 10.60
C ILE A 95 15.42 17.99 9.81
N ALA A 96 15.20 18.04 8.50
CA ALA A 96 15.69 19.13 7.66
C ALA A 96 15.08 20.47 8.07
N GLU A 97 13.76 20.53 8.29
CA GLU A 97 13.08 21.74 8.72
C GLU A 97 13.46 22.13 10.17
N ALA A 98 13.63 21.16 11.07
CA ALA A 98 14.14 21.43 12.42
C ALA A 98 15.56 22.01 12.40
N ASN A 99 16.44 21.52 11.53
CA ASN A 99 17.79 22.08 11.38
C ASN A 99 17.76 23.49 10.80
N ARG A 100 16.92 23.73 9.80
CA ARG A 100 16.71 25.07 9.23
C ARG A 100 16.19 26.06 10.27
N GLN A 101 15.21 25.66 11.09
CA GLN A 101 14.71 26.50 12.18
C GLN A 101 15.78 26.80 13.23
N LYS A 102 16.63 25.82 13.57
CA LYS A 102 17.77 26.04 14.47
C LYS A 102 18.78 27.02 13.91
N GLU A 103 19.11 26.92 12.62
CA GLU A 103 20.04 27.83 11.95
C GLU A 103 19.49 29.27 11.90
N LEU A 104 18.20 29.41 11.59
CA LEU A 104 17.51 30.71 11.63
C LEU A 104 17.51 31.30 13.04
N ALA A 105 17.18 30.50 14.05
CA ALA A 105 17.20 30.93 15.45
C ALA A 105 18.60 31.34 15.91
N GLN A 106 19.64 30.60 15.51
CA GLN A 106 21.03 30.93 15.83
C GLN A 106 21.45 32.26 15.19
N THR A 107 21.09 32.47 13.92
CA THR A 107 21.35 33.72 13.19
C THR A 107 20.63 34.90 13.85
N GLU A 108 19.39 34.71 14.31
CA GLU A 108 18.62 35.72 15.02
C GLU A 108 19.21 36.04 16.41
N ILE A 109 19.70 35.03 17.13
CA ILE A 109 20.42 35.20 18.41
C ILE A 109 21.68 36.02 18.20
N ASP A 110 22.49 35.71 17.18
CA ASP A 110 23.75 36.41 16.89
C ASP A 110 23.50 37.87 16.46
N ALA A 111 22.47 38.09 15.65
CA ALA A 111 22.04 39.44 15.28
C ALA A 111 21.56 40.23 16.50
N SER A 112 20.78 39.59 17.38
CA SER A 112 20.27 40.19 18.62
C SER A 112 21.39 40.51 19.61
N ALA A 113 22.37 39.61 19.76
CA ALA A 113 23.55 39.84 20.59
C ALA A 113 24.40 41.00 20.06
N THR A 114 24.55 41.11 18.74
CA THR A 114 25.26 42.24 18.10
C THR A 114 24.53 43.56 18.36
N ARG A 115 23.20 43.61 18.16
CA ARG A 115 22.41 44.81 18.48
C ARG A 115 22.50 45.19 19.95
N ALA A 116 22.42 44.21 20.87
CA ALA A 116 22.55 44.44 22.30
C ALA A 116 23.93 44.99 22.68
N ARG A 117 25.01 44.49 22.07
CA ARG A 117 26.37 45.03 22.28
C ARG A 117 26.51 46.46 21.77
N GLU A 118 25.96 46.76 20.60
CA GLU A 118 25.96 48.11 20.02
C GLU A 118 25.18 49.10 20.89
N GLU A 119 24.04 48.68 21.43
CA GLU A 119 23.24 49.46 22.35
C GLU A 119 23.96 49.68 23.69
N LEU A 120 24.56 48.64 24.27
CA LEU A 120 25.40 48.76 25.47
C LEU A 120 26.57 49.70 25.24
N ARG A 121 27.23 49.66 24.07
CA ARG A 121 28.34 50.59 23.75
C ARG A 121 27.87 52.04 23.77
N LYS A 122 26.71 52.33 23.18
CA LYS A 122 26.11 53.68 23.22
C LYS A 122 25.81 54.12 24.64
N GLN A 123 25.19 53.25 25.44
CA GLN A 123 24.86 53.55 26.84
C GLN A 123 26.12 53.80 27.68
N VAL A 124 27.17 53.01 27.50
CA VAL A 124 28.47 53.20 28.16
C VAL A 124 29.13 54.50 27.71
N SER A 125 29.10 54.86 26.42
CA SER A 125 29.62 56.15 25.95
C SER A 125 28.88 57.33 26.56
N VAL A 126 27.54 57.28 26.63
CA VAL A 126 26.73 58.32 27.28
C VAL A 126 27.06 58.42 28.78
N LEU A 127 27.18 57.29 29.47
CA LEU A 127 27.53 57.25 30.89
C LEU A 127 28.96 57.75 31.15
N ALA A 128 29.92 57.44 30.28
CA ALA A 128 31.29 57.90 30.36
C ALA A 128 31.38 59.43 30.18
N VAL A 129 30.67 59.99 29.19
CA VAL A 129 30.58 61.44 28.99
C VAL A 129 29.92 62.12 30.21
N SER A 130 28.79 61.59 30.68
CA SER A 130 28.11 62.10 31.87
C SER A 130 28.98 62.02 33.14
N GLY A 131 29.76 60.95 33.29
CA GLY A 131 30.73 60.79 34.36
C GLY A 131 31.89 61.79 34.28
N ALA A 132 32.45 61.99 33.09
CA ALA A 132 33.51 62.96 32.83
C ALA A 132 33.03 64.40 33.05
N GLU A 133 31.83 64.76 32.61
CA GLU A 133 31.23 66.07 32.86
C GLU A 133 31.06 66.35 34.36
N LYS A 134 30.63 65.35 35.15
CA LYS A 134 30.51 65.48 36.60
C LYS A 134 31.87 65.63 37.30
N LEU A 135 32.88 64.89 36.85
CA LEU A 135 34.24 65.00 37.38
C LEU A 135 34.85 66.37 37.07
N LEU A 136 34.74 66.82 35.81
CA LEU A 136 35.23 68.13 35.37
C LEU A 136 34.52 69.27 36.11
N LYS A 137 33.20 69.22 36.28
CA LYS A 137 32.47 70.20 37.11
C LYS A 137 33.02 70.27 38.54
N ARG A 138 33.34 69.13 39.15
CA ARG A 138 33.88 69.07 40.53
C ARG A 138 35.31 69.59 40.62
N GLU A 139 36.18 69.31 39.64
CA GLU A 139 37.54 69.84 39.61
C GLU A 139 37.57 71.34 39.30
N ILE A 140 36.73 71.81 38.35
CA ILE A 140 36.58 73.24 38.08
C ILE A 140 36.07 73.95 39.33
N ASP A 141 35.06 73.41 40.02
CA ASP A 141 34.53 74.03 41.23
C ASP A 141 35.57 74.07 42.37
N ALA A 142 36.36 73.01 42.56
CA ALA A 142 37.44 72.99 43.54
C ALA A 142 38.57 73.99 43.21
N ASN A 143 38.95 74.11 41.93
CA ASN A 143 39.96 75.07 41.47
C ASN A 143 39.43 76.50 41.49
N ALA A 144 38.17 76.72 41.12
CA ALA A 144 37.51 78.03 41.18
C ALA A 144 37.33 78.49 42.64
N HIS A 145 36.93 77.59 43.55
CA HIS A 145 36.89 77.87 44.98
C HIS A 145 38.28 78.23 45.53
N LYS A 146 39.34 77.53 45.10
CA LYS A 146 40.71 77.88 45.51
C LYS A 146 41.14 79.25 44.98
N ALA A 147 40.86 79.56 43.71
CA ALA A 147 41.16 80.87 43.13
C ALA A 147 40.45 82.01 43.85
N LEU A 148 39.17 81.82 44.23
CA LEU A 148 38.42 82.80 45.03
C LEU A 148 39.00 82.97 46.45
N LEU A 149 39.48 81.89 47.07
CA LEU A 149 40.16 81.95 48.37
C LEU A 149 41.51 82.68 48.28
N ASP A 150 42.28 82.43 47.22
CA ASP A 150 43.58 83.09 46.98
C ASP A 150 43.39 84.59 46.66
N GLU A 151 42.35 84.97 45.91
CA GLU A 151 42.02 86.38 45.60
C GLU A 151 41.52 87.12 46.85
N LEU A 152 40.68 86.50 47.68
CA LEU A 152 40.28 87.04 49.00
C LEU A 152 41.46 87.21 49.96
N ALA A 153 42.46 86.31 49.91
CA ALA A 153 43.65 86.41 50.75
C ALA A 153 44.63 87.50 50.29
N ALA A 154 44.60 87.90 49.02
CA ALA A 154 45.43 88.96 48.47
C ALA A 154 44.85 90.38 48.70
N GLU A 155 43.58 90.48 49.08
CA GLU A 155 42.89 91.76 49.37
C GLU A 155 42.99 92.21 50.84
N ILE A 156 43.72 91.46 51.68
CA ILE A 156 44.04 91.79 53.09
C ILE A 156 45.54 92.11 53.20
#